data_AF-A0A5C1ABM4-F1
#
_entry.id   AF-A0A5C1ABM4-F1
#
_cell.length_a   1.000
_cell.length_b   1.000
_cell.length_c   1.000
_cell.angle_alpha   90.00
_cell.angle_beta   90.00
_cell.angle_gamma   90.00
#
_symmetry.space_group_name_H-M   'P 1'
#
loop_
_entity.id
_entity.type
_entity.pdbx_description
1 polymer ?
#
loop_
_entity_poly.entity_id
_entity_poly.type
_entity_poly.pdbx_seq_one_letter_code
_entity_poly.pdbx_strand_id
1 'polypeptide(L)'
;MAGTGGNRRAVEAVLNHLHVADLFGAEGPGLAARPELTAEQAVYLGRLLREMWAAKLARDFPGRRFTVTFPDDEREDVTEYEVTFFQEHERTIGT
;
A
#
# COMPACT_ATOMS: atom_id res chain seq x y z
N MET A 1 16.79 11.90 -4.54
CA MET A 1 15.91 11.29 -3.54
C MET A 1 16.03 12.08 -2.24
N ALA A 2 14.98 12.81 -1.85
CA ALA A 2 14.98 13.52 -0.57
C ALA A 2 14.89 12.47 0.55
N GLY A 3 15.89 12.41 1.43
CA GLY A 3 15.88 11.49 2.57
C GLY A 3 14.71 11.81 3.50
N THR A 4 14.06 10.79 4.06
CA THR A 4 12.86 10.88 4.92
C THR A 4 13.09 11.60 6.26
N GLY A 5 14.26 12.22 6.48
CA GLY A 5 14.58 13.04 7.66
C GLY A 5 14.49 12.30 9.00
N GLY A 6 14.59 10.98 9.00
CA GLY A 6 14.40 10.16 10.22
C GLY A 6 12.92 9.96 10.61
N ASN A 7 11.96 10.35 9.77
CA ASN A 7 10.55 10.08 10.00
C ASN A 7 10.27 8.58 9.77
N ARG A 8 10.22 7.82 10.88
CA ARG A 8 9.93 6.37 10.86
C ARG A 8 8.67 6.01 10.08
N ARG A 9 7.61 6.82 10.16
CA ARG A 9 6.37 6.56 9.43
C ARG A 9 6.59 6.60 7.91
N ALA A 10 7.35 7.59 7.44
CA ALA A 10 7.68 7.72 6.02
C ALA A 10 8.60 6.59 5.55
N VAL A 11 9.56 6.15 6.38
CA VAL A 11 10.40 4.99 6.07
C VAL A 11 9.56 3.72 5.98
N GLU A 12 8.69 3.48 6.96
CA GLU A 12 7.82 2.31 6.99
C GLU A 12 6.86 2.27 5.80
N ALA A 13 6.25 3.40 5.43
CA ALA A 13 5.37 3.47 4.26
C ALA A 13 6.10 3.10 2.96
N VAL A 14 7.35 3.55 2.78
CA VAL A 14 8.18 3.19 1.62
C VAL A 14 8.57 1.70 1.64
N LEU A 15 8.76 1.09 2.81
CA LEU A 15 9.08 -0.34 2.87
C LEU A 15 7.84 -1.23 2.72
N ASN A 16 6.69 -0.72 3.13
CA ASN A 16 5.44 -1.45 3.21
C ASN A 16 4.42 -0.87 2.22
N HIS A 17 4.79 -0.82 0.94
CA HIS A 17 3.87 -0.55 -0.15
C HIS A 17 3.74 -1.77 -1.06
N LEU A 18 2.56 -1.92 -1.65
CA LEU A 18 2.27 -2.93 -2.66
C LEU A 18 1.48 -2.25 -3.77
N HIS A 19 2.01 -2.23 -4.99
CA HIS A 19 1.25 -1.80 -6.15
C HIS A 19 0.23 -2.87 -6.51
N VAL A 20 -1.02 -2.46 -6.77
CA VAL A 20 -2.09 -3.38 -7.15
C VAL A 20 -1.72 -4.10 -8.45
N ALA A 21 -1.04 -3.41 -9.38
CA ALA A 21 -0.55 -3.96 -10.63
C ALA A 21 0.41 -5.16 -10.45
N ASP A 22 1.21 -5.21 -9.38
CA ASP A 22 2.14 -6.31 -9.12
C ASP A 22 1.42 -7.65 -8.95
N LEU A 23 0.16 -7.64 -8.51
CA LEU A 23 -0.67 -8.84 -8.34
C LEU A 23 -1.13 -9.42 -9.68
N PHE A 24 -1.11 -8.64 -10.76
CA PHE A 24 -1.49 -9.06 -12.10
C PHE A 24 -0.31 -9.63 -12.90
N GLY A 25 0.87 -9.71 -12.28
CA GLY A 25 2.09 -10.30 -12.83
C GLY A 25 2.77 -9.45 -13.90
N ALA A 26 4.07 -9.60 -14.05
CA ALA A 26 4.83 -8.93 -15.09
C ALA A 26 4.52 -9.52 -16.48
N GLU A 27 4.51 -8.67 -17.50
CA GLU A 27 4.65 -9.12 -18.88
C GLU A 27 5.95 -9.90 -19.03
N GLY A 28 5.88 -11.12 -19.57
CA GLY A 28 7.03 -11.98 -19.78
C GLY A 28 6.85 -12.83 -21.03
N PRO A 29 7.93 -13.14 -21.77
CA PRO A 29 7.85 -13.94 -22.99
C PRO A 29 7.25 -15.32 -22.69
N GLY A 30 6.16 -15.66 -23.38
CA GLY A 30 5.48 -16.96 -23.25
C GLY A 30 4.24 -16.97 -22.35
N LEU A 31 3.90 -15.86 -21.69
CA LEU A 31 2.57 -15.66 -21.12
C LEU A 31 1.62 -15.12 -22.19
N ALA A 32 0.45 -15.75 -22.34
CA ALA A 32 -0.63 -15.16 -23.14
C ALA A 32 -0.93 -13.75 -22.61
N ALA A 33 -1.18 -12.81 -23.53
CA ALA A 33 -1.54 -11.43 -23.17
C ALA A 33 -2.62 -11.47 -22.09
N ARG A 34 -2.25 -11.06 -20.87
CA ARG A 34 -3.20 -10.97 -19.76
C ARG A 34 -4.11 -9.78 -20.04
N PRO A 35 -5.39 -9.83 -19.65
CA PRO A 35 -6.24 -8.66 -19.74
C PRO A 35 -5.58 -7.51 -18.96
N GLU A 36 -5.47 -6.36 -19.61
CA GLU A 36 -4.95 -5.13 -18.99
C GLU A 36 -5.74 -4.84 -17.72
N LEU A 37 -5.03 -4.52 -16.63
CA LEU A 37 -5.65 -4.09 -15.39
C LEU A 37 -6.40 -2.77 -15.64
N THR A 38 -7.70 -2.76 -15.40
CA THR A 38 -8.49 -1.52 -15.51
C THR A 38 -8.43 -0.72 -14.21
N ALA A 39 -8.64 0.59 -14.29
CA ALA A 39 -8.71 1.46 -13.10
C ALA A 39 -9.81 1.01 -12.12
N GLU A 40 -10.98 0.59 -12.63
CA GLU A 40 -12.07 0.09 -11.79
C GLU A 40 -11.66 -1.17 -11.00
N GLN A 41 -10.97 -2.10 -11.66
CA GLN A 41 -10.43 -3.29 -11.00
C GLN A 41 -9.36 -2.93 -9.97
N ALA A 42 -8.48 -1.98 -10.29
CA ALA A 42 -7.44 -1.50 -9.39
C ALA A 42 -8.04 -0.86 -8.12
N VAL A 43 -9.04 0.01 -8.28
CA VAL A 43 -9.77 0.65 -7.17
C VAL A 43 -10.51 -0.39 -6.32
N TYR A 44 -11.24 -1.30 -6.94
CA TYR A 44 -11.98 -2.34 -6.22
C TYR A 44 -11.03 -3.21 -5.39
N LEU A 45 -9.97 -3.73 -6.01
CA LEU A 45 -9.02 -4.58 -5.33
C LEU A 45 -8.21 -3.82 -4.27
N GLY A 46 -7.82 -2.58 -4.54
CA GLY A 46 -7.11 -1.74 -3.59
C GLY A 46 -7.91 -1.44 -2.32
N ARG A 47 -9.21 -1.16 -2.45
CA ARG A 47 -10.12 -1.04 -1.29
C ARG A 47 -10.15 -2.31 -0.45
N LEU A 48 -10.27 -3.47 -1.10
CA LEU A 48 -10.29 -4.76 -0.41
C LEU A 48 -8.95 -5.06 0.29
N LEU A 49 -7.83 -4.79 -0.38
CA LEU A 49 -6.50 -4.96 0.20
C LEU A 49 -6.30 -4.06 1.42
N ARG A 50 -6.75 -2.80 1.38
CA ARG A 50 -6.72 -1.90 2.54
C ARG A 50 -7.44 -2.51 3.74
N GLU A 51 -8.64 -3.05 3.53
CA GLU A 51 -9.43 -3.69 4.59
C GLU A 51 -8.76 -4.96 5.13
N MET A 52 -8.26 -5.82 4.24
CA MET A 52 -7.55 -7.05 4.60
C MET A 52 -6.30 -6.76 5.44
N TRP A 53 -5.48 -5.78 5.03
CA TRP A 53 -4.29 -5.38 5.77
C TRP A 53 -4.64 -4.80 7.13
N ALA A 54 -5.63 -3.91 7.21
CA ALA A 54 -6.09 -3.35 8.47
C ALA A 54 -6.54 -4.44 9.45
N ALA A 55 -7.36 -5.39 8.98
CA ALA A 55 -7.85 -6.51 9.79
C ALA A 55 -6.71 -7.44 10.24
N LYS A 56 -5.79 -7.78 9.34
CA LYS A 56 -4.65 -8.66 9.64
C LYS A 56 -3.71 -8.03 10.67
N LEU A 57 -3.36 -6.75 10.50
CA LEU A 57 -2.48 -6.03 11.42
C LEU A 57 -3.11 -5.89 12.81
N ALA A 58 -4.41 -5.57 12.89
CA ALA A 58 -5.13 -5.48 14.16
C ALA A 58 -5.17 -6.82 14.90
N ARG A 59 -5.38 -7.93 14.17
CA ARG A 59 -5.43 -9.28 14.73
C ARG A 59 -4.08 -9.75 15.25
N ASP A 60 -3.02 -9.56 14.46
CA ASP A 60 -1.69 -10.08 14.78
C ASP A 60 -0.94 -9.21 15.79
N PHE A 61 -1.26 -7.91 15.87
CA PHE A 61 -0.57 -6.94 16.72
C PHE A 61 -1.55 -6.08 17.53
N PRO A 62 -2.36 -6.68 18.44
CA PRO A 62 -3.45 -5.97 19.12
C PRO A 62 -3.00 -4.80 20.02
N GLY A 63 -1.73 -4.76 20.44
CA GLY A 63 -1.15 -3.66 21.23
C GLY A 63 -0.56 -2.53 20.40
N ARG A 64 -0.63 -2.59 19.07
CA ARG A 64 -0.06 -1.60 18.16
C ARG A 64 -1.16 -0.97 17.31
N ARG A 65 -0.95 0.28 16.92
CA ARG A 65 -1.82 1.00 15.99
C ARG A 65 -1.12 1.16 14.65
N PHE A 66 -1.82 0.81 13.59
CA PHE A 66 -1.34 0.95 12.22
C PHE A 66 -2.31 1.82 11.43
N THR A 67 -1.75 2.59 10.52
CA THR A 67 -2.50 3.31 9.50
C THR A 67 -2.25 2.61 8.18
N VAL A 68 -3.33 2.22 7.51
CA VAL A 68 -3.31 1.61 6.17
C VAL A 68 -4.01 2.58 5.23
N THR A 69 -3.34 2.97 4.15
CA THR A 69 -3.82 3.94 3.17
C THR A 69 -3.88 3.33 1.79
N PHE A 70 -4.83 3.82 1.01
CA PHE A 70 -5.02 3.50 -0.39
C PHE A 70 -5.56 4.76 -1.09
N PRO A 71 -5.00 5.17 -2.24
CA PRO A 71 -5.52 6.28 -3.03
C PRO A 71 -6.82 5.88 -3.73
N ASP A 72 -7.94 6.32 -3.16
CA ASP A 72 -9.28 5.96 -3.63
C ASP A 72 -9.84 6.91 -4.71
N ASP A 73 -9.01 7.86 -5.12
CA ASP A 73 -9.25 8.81 -6.20
C ASP A 73 -8.81 8.25 -7.57
N GLU A 74 -9.35 8.85 -8.64
CA GLU A 74 -8.95 8.50 -10.00
C GLU A 74 -7.47 8.86 -10.22
N ARG A 75 -6.73 7.93 -10.82
CA ARG A 75 -5.31 8.07 -11.16
C ARG A 75 -5.13 8.02 -12.67
N GLU A 76 -4.13 8.75 -13.16
CA GLU A 76 -3.78 8.75 -14.60
C GLU A 76 -3.17 7.40 -15.01
N ASP A 77 -2.45 6.73 -14.10
CA ASP A 77 -1.81 5.43 -14.34
C ASP A 77 -2.27 4.40 -13.29
N VAL A 78 -2.66 3.21 -13.77
CA VAL A 78 -3.11 2.11 -12.91
C VAL A 78 -2.00 1.56 -12.00
N THR A 79 -0.74 1.84 -12.32
CA THR A 79 0.42 1.48 -11.49
C THR A 79 0.54 2.38 -10.26
N GLU A 80 -0.10 3.55 -10.22
CA GLU A 80 -0.10 4.45 -9.06
C GLU A 80 -1.03 3.98 -7.93
N TYR A 81 -1.87 2.98 -8.19
CA TYR A 81 -2.70 2.37 -7.16
C TYR A 81 -1.84 1.47 -6.26
N GLU A 82 -1.50 1.99 -5.08
CA GLU A 82 -0.73 1.27 -4.08
C GLU A 82 -1.41 1.26 -2.71
N VAL A 83 -1.30 0.14 -2.00
CA VAL A 83 -1.66 0.08 -0.58
C VAL A 83 -0.38 0.25 0.22
N THR A 84 -0.37 1.22 1.14
CA THR A 84 0.76 1.45 2.04
C THR A 84 0.34 1.32 3.50
N PHE A 85 1.24 0.91 4.39
CA PHE A 85 0.97 0.96 5.83
C PHE A 85 2.17 1.33 6.68
N PHE A 86 1.91 1.92 7.83
CA PHE A 86 2.93 2.26 8.82
C PHE A 86 2.36 2.21 10.24
N GLN A 87 3.24 2.05 11.23
CA GLN A 87 2.86 2.07 12.63
C GLN A 87 2.74 3.51 13.14
N GLU A 88 1.68 3.78 13.89
CA GLU A 88 1.51 5.03 14.62
C GLU A 88 2.46 5.07 15.82
N HIS A 89 3.54 5.83 15.70
CA HIS A 89 4.43 6.13 16.82
C HIS A 89 3.95 7.40 17.53
N GLU A 90 3.81 7.37 18.85
CA GLU A 90 3.65 8.60 19.64
C GLU A 90 4.91 9.45 19.49
N ARG A 91 4.75 10.75 19.22
CA ARG A 91 5.87 11.67 19.32
C ARG A 91 6.20 11.83 20.80
N THR A 92 7.24 11.15 21.27
CA THR A 92 7.87 11.51 22.53
C THR A 92 8.56 12.86 22.29
N ILE A 93 7.84 13.96 22.57
CA ILE A 93 8.49 15.26 22.73
C ILE A 93 9.25 15.13 24.05
N GLY A 94 10.57 14.99 23.96
CA GLY A 94 11.43 14.98 25.14
C GLY A 94 11.21 16.27 25.91
N THR A 95 10.77 16.13 27.17
CA THR A 95 10.84 17.16 28.21
C THR A 95 12.29 17.41 28.62
#